data_AF-A0A231PBJ8-F1
#
_entry.id   AF-A0A231PBJ8-F1
#
_cell.length_a   1.000
_cell.length_b   1.000
_cell.length_c   1.000
_cell.angle_alpha   90.00
_cell.angle_beta   90.00
_cell.angle_gamma   90.00
#
_symmetry.space_group_name_H-M   'P 1'
#
loop_
_entity.id
_entity.type
_entity.pdbx_description
1 polymer ?
#
loop_
_entity_poly.entity_id
_entity_poly.type
_entity_poly.pdbx_seq_one_letter_code
_entity_poly.pdbx_strand_id
1 'polypeptide(L)'
;MTMRRDVHEELRARLQEAAGGHQPDRERILARVERGMAAPAGAGHRAARPPVFGWMRVAGATAAVAGVLAVGGYAVASAVREEAAPRQREVATSPAPAPSPEATSRAPAPPVDPAPSSPPGERQPSSPPPSRTPSASAPQRTPAATEDGPLWSDGSVDPHSNDFWAQSNVTLKNREQLTALTVRLRIAQTGGVSGTGAWRSLPEGDFTLTVAEEDGFLVYTWTLKEGRTVPVGEWVFAGQYDHDRGGRDAGADRYAVTAAHGSAQLSVGGGFAAAGDGS
;
A
#
# COMPACT_ATOMS: atom_id res chain seq x y z
N MET A 1 -29.79 -12.60 26.56
CA MET A 1 -28.45 -12.34 25.96
C MET A 1 -28.44 -10.94 25.36
N THR A 2 -28.68 -9.93 26.20
CA THR A 2 -29.04 -8.55 25.80
C THR A 2 -28.07 -7.53 26.40
N MET A 3 -27.89 -7.56 27.74
CA MET A 3 -27.04 -6.69 28.57
C MET A 3 -25.79 -6.08 27.88
N ARG A 4 -25.02 -6.88 27.14
CA ARG A 4 -23.79 -6.43 26.48
C ARG A 4 -24.04 -5.49 25.29
N ARG A 5 -25.17 -5.61 24.59
CA ARG A 5 -25.61 -4.62 23.58
C ARG A 5 -26.09 -3.35 24.26
N ASP A 6 -26.88 -3.49 25.31
CA ASP A 6 -27.48 -2.37 26.06
C ASP A 6 -26.38 -1.40 26.57
N VAL A 7 -25.30 -1.95 27.14
CA VAL A 7 -24.10 -1.19 27.57
C VAL A 7 -23.35 -0.51 26.41
N HIS A 8 -23.33 -1.11 25.21
CA HIS A 8 -22.69 -0.49 24.05
C HIS A 8 -23.51 0.67 23.48
N GLU A 9 -24.84 0.59 23.47
CA GLU A 9 -25.69 1.72 23.07
C GLU A 9 -25.67 2.85 24.11
N GLU A 10 -25.66 2.53 25.40
CA GLU A 10 -25.49 3.52 26.49
C GLU A 10 -24.15 4.26 26.37
N LEU A 11 -23.06 3.56 26.05
CA LEU A 11 -21.76 4.17 25.79
C LEU A 11 -21.79 5.10 24.57
N ARG A 12 -22.44 4.70 23.46
CA ARG A 12 -22.59 5.58 22.29
C ARG A 12 -23.41 6.83 22.63
N ALA A 13 -24.52 6.68 23.36
CA ALA A 13 -25.36 7.81 23.76
C ALA A 13 -24.56 8.84 24.58
N ARG A 14 -23.79 8.40 25.58
CA ARG A 14 -22.92 9.27 26.39
C ARG A 14 -21.79 9.92 25.58
N LEU A 15 -21.21 9.23 24.61
CA LEU A 15 -20.20 9.81 23.71
C LEU A 15 -20.83 10.86 22.77
N GLN A 16 -22.05 10.61 22.27
CA GLN A 16 -22.78 11.54 21.41
C GLN A 16 -23.21 12.80 22.18
N GLU A 17 -23.63 12.65 23.44
CA GLU A 17 -23.95 13.75 24.37
C GLU A 17 -22.70 14.59 24.69
N ALA A 18 -21.60 13.95 25.06
CA ALA A 18 -20.33 14.63 25.33
C ALA A 18 -19.76 15.34 24.09
N ALA A 19 -19.92 14.77 22.90
CA ALA A 19 -19.54 15.41 21.64
C ALA A 19 -20.47 16.60 21.31
N GLY A 20 -21.78 16.48 21.53
CA GLY A 20 -22.76 17.55 21.34
C GLY A 20 -22.56 18.74 22.28
N GLY A 21 -22.04 18.51 23.49
CA GLY A 21 -21.63 19.57 24.42
C GLY A 21 -20.27 20.23 24.10
N HIS A 22 -19.48 19.69 23.17
CA HIS A 22 -18.16 20.23 22.85
C HIS A 22 -18.25 21.30 21.75
N GLN A 23 -18.36 22.57 22.16
CA GLN A 23 -18.21 23.70 21.25
C GLN A 23 -16.72 23.97 20.97
N PRO A 24 -16.22 23.77 19.73
CA PRO A 24 -14.82 24.02 19.41
C PRO A 24 -14.51 25.52 19.37
N ASP A 25 -13.34 25.89 19.92
CA ASP A 25 -12.82 27.26 19.91
C ASP A 25 -12.42 27.70 18.49
N ARG A 26 -13.41 28.25 17.78
CA ARG A 26 -13.27 28.69 16.38
C ARG A 26 -12.24 29.81 16.22
N GLU A 27 -12.09 30.69 17.21
CA GLU A 27 -11.12 31.80 17.15
C GLU A 27 -9.69 31.27 17.24
N ARG A 28 -9.42 30.35 18.17
CA ARG A 28 -8.11 29.69 18.29
C ARG A 28 -7.78 28.80 17.10
N ILE A 29 -8.78 28.14 16.50
CA ILE A 29 -8.61 27.36 15.26
C ILE A 29 -8.24 28.30 14.10
N LEU A 30 -8.98 29.39 13.88
CA LEU A 30 -8.67 30.36 12.83
C LEU A 30 -7.30 31.02 13.07
N ALA A 31 -6.99 31.48 14.28
CA ALA A 31 -5.69 32.06 14.62
C ALA A 31 -4.52 31.05 14.53
N ARG A 32 -4.79 29.73 14.53
CA ARG A 32 -3.80 28.68 14.24
C ARG A 32 -3.61 28.50 12.73
N VAL A 33 -4.68 28.58 11.93
CA VAL A 33 -4.64 28.50 10.46
C VAL A 33 -4.01 29.76 9.86
N GLU A 34 -4.45 30.95 10.27
CA GLU A 34 -3.90 32.24 9.85
C GLU A 34 -2.40 32.34 10.15
N ARG A 35 -1.96 31.90 11.33
CA ARG A 35 -0.52 31.82 11.66
C ARG A 35 0.24 30.81 10.79
N GLY A 36 -0.42 29.77 10.30
CA GLY A 36 0.13 28.82 9.33
C GLY A 36 0.24 29.41 7.92
N MET A 37 -0.74 30.20 7.48
CA MET A 37 -0.75 30.83 6.15
C MET A 37 0.08 32.12 6.07
N ALA A 38 0.20 32.86 7.18
CA ALA A 38 1.04 34.06 7.28
C ALA A 38 2.52 33.74 7.56
N ALA A 39 2.86 32.48 7.84
CA ALA A 39 4.24 32.03 7.86
C ALA A 39 4.75 31.90 6.41
N PRO A 40 5.76 32.66 5.98
CA PRO A 40 6.36 32.45 4.66
C PRO A 40 7.01 31.07 4.60
N ALA A 41 6.92 30.40 3.44
CA ALA A 41 7.38 29.03 3.20
C ALA A 41 8.92 28.84 3.19
N GLY A 42 9.64 29.62 4.00
CA GLY A 42 11.10 29.66 4.09
C GLY A 42 11.63 30.14 5.45
N ALA A 43 10.83 30.08 6.52
CA ALA A 43 11.24 30.48 7.88
C ALA A 43 11.99 29.36 8.65
N GLY A 44 12.74 28.51 7.95
CA GLY A 44 13.66 27.54 8.56
C GLY A 44 14.88 28.24 9.15
N HIS A 45 15.28 27.84 10.36
CA HIS A 45 16.39 28.34 11.16
C HIS A 45 17.59 28.97 10.41
N ARG A 46 17.99 30.18 10.81
CA ARG A 46 19.26 30.79 10.38
C ARG A 46 20.47 29.98 10.85
N ALA A 47 21.11 29.28 9.92
CA ALA A 47 22.52 28.89 10.02
C ALA A 47 23.18 29.11 8.65
N ALA A 48 23.70 30.31 8.40
CA ALA A 48 24.21 30.68 7.08
C ALA A 48 25.56 29.99 6.78
N ARG A 49 25.60 29.22 5.69
CA ARG A 49 26.82 28.84 4.97
C ARG A 49 26.57 29.03 3.46
N PRO A 50 27.57 29.47 2.67
CA PRO A 50 27.35 29.90 1.30
C PRO A 50 27.12 28.72 0.33
N PRO A 51 26.32 28.89 -0.72
CA PRO A 51 26.16 27.88 -1.77
C PRO A 51 27.39 27.85 -2.67
N VAL A 52 28.00 26.68 -2.82
CA VAL A 52 29.05 26.43 -3.82
C VAL A 52 28.57 25.44 -4.88
N PHE A 53 28.64 25.85 -6.14
CA PHE A 53 28.55 24.95 -7.30
C PHE A 53 29.61 23.84 -7.15
N GLY A 54 29.23 22.57 -7.31
CA GLY A 54 30.19 21.48 -7.04
C GLY A 54 29.80 20.04 -7.35
N TRP A 55 28.74 19.75 -8.12
CA TRP A 55 28.42 18.36 -8.50
C TRP A 55 29.34 17.83 -9.63
N MET A 56 30.65 17.77 -9.38
CA MET A 56 31.58 17.04 -10.23
C MET A 56 32.91 16.71 -9.54
N ARG A 57 33.18 15.39 -9.36
CA ARG A 57 34.42 14.81 -8.79
C ARG A 57 34.54 15.11 -7.27
N VAL A 58 35.20 14.29 -6.44
CA VAL A 58 36.38 13.46 -6.66
C VAL A 58 36.18 12.01 -6.23
N ALA A 59 36.74 11.08 -7.00
CA ALA A 59 37.11 9.75 -6.52
C ALA A 59 38.64 9.70 -6.34
N GLY A 60 39.13 9.23 -5.19
CA GLY A 60 40.55 8.90 -5.00
C GLY A 60 41.13 9.23 -3.62
N ALA A 61 41.77 8.21 -3.00
CA ALA A 61 42.71 8.28 -1.87
C ALA A 61 42.17 8.75 -0.50
N THR A 62 42.75 8.38 0.65
CA THR A 62 43.97 7.58 0.94
C THR A 62 43.74 6.65 2.14
N ALA A 63 44.67 5.73 2.40
CA ALA A 63 44.57 4.70 3.44
C ALA A 63 44.93 5.16 4.87
N ALA A 64 44.41 4.38 5.84
CA ALA A 64 45.01 3.99 7.13
C ALA A 64 45.48 5.05 8.15
N VAL A 65 44.85 4.99 9.34
CA VAL A 65 45.55 5.06 10.64
C VAL A 65 45.05 3.88 11.49
N ALA A 66 45.95 3.18 12.17
CA ALA A 66 45.61 2.04 13.02
C ALA A 66 46.12 2.23 14.46
N GLY A 67 45.22 2.05 15.43
CA GLY A 67 45.49 1.58 16.78
C GLY A 67 46.30 2.46 17.75
N VAL A 68 45.64 2.93 18.81
CA VAL A 68 46.27 3.05 20.14
C VAL A 68 45.32 2.45 21.20
N LEU A 69 45.96 1.73 22.14
CA LEU A 69 45.47 1.10 23.37
C LEU A 69 44.43 1.96 24.13
N ALA A 70 43.35 1.44 24.73
CA ALA A 70 43.22 0.30 25.65
C ALA A 70 43.82 0.55 27.06
N VAL A 71 43.12 1.34 27.89
CA VAL A 71 43.21 1.39 29.36
C VAL A 71 41.82 1.71 29.93
N GLY A 72 41.47 1.12 31.07
CA GLY A 72 40.27 1.46 31.85
C GLY A 72 39.09 0.51 31.63
N GLY A 73 38.66 -0.29 32.61
CA GLY A 73 39.15 -0.39 33.99
C GLY A 73 38.03 -0.90 34.90
N TYR A 74 37.92 -2.22 35.02
CA TYR A 74 36.87 -2.93 35.75
C TYR A 74 36.73 -2.46 37.21
N ALA A 75 35.53 -2.07 37.62
CA ALA A 75 35.17 -1.84 39.01
C ALA A 75 33.79 -2.45 39.28
N VAL A 76 33.75 -3.47 40.13
CA VAL A 76 32.55 -4.22 40.53
C VAL A 76 32.49 -4.28 42.05
N ALA A 77 31.26 -4.43 42.56
CA ALA A 77 30.86 -4.80 43.93
C ALA A 77 30.35 -3.66 44.86
N SER A 78 29.05 -3.80 45.16
CA SER A 78 28.43 -3.69 46.49
C SER A 78 28.60 -2.43 47.34
N ALA A 79 27.49 -1.71 47.50
CA ALA A 79 26.90 -1.55 48.83
C ALA A 79 25.58 -2.37 48.86
N VAL A 80 25.35 -3.17 49.91
CA VAL A 80 24.19 -4.06 50.07
C VAL A 80 23.81 -4.08 51.56
N ARG A 81 22.51 -4.26 51.86
CA ARG A 81 21.85 -4.18 53.19
C ARG A 81 21.65 -2.75 53.71
N GLU A 82 20.58 -2.40 54.43
CA GLU A 82 19.24 -3.00 54.69
C GLU A 82 18.33 -1.86 55.23
N GLU A 83 17.00 -1.93 55.24
CA GLU A 83 16.02 -2.92 54.75
C GLU A 83 15.06 -2.19 53.74
N ALA A 84 13.78 -2.47 53.46
CA ALA A 84 12.82 -3.44 53.99
C ALA A 84 11.86 -4.02 52.93
N ALA A 85 11.23 -5.15 53.25
CA ALA A 85 10.10 -5.74 52.50
C ALA A 85 8.96 -6.17 53.49
N PRO A 86 7.78 -6.64 53.04
CA PRO A 86 7.31 -6.84 51.66
C PRO A 86 5.93 -6.21 51.36
N ARG A 87 5.56 -6.15 50.06
CA ARG A 87 4.35 -6.83 49.55
C ARG A 87 4.56 -7.20 48.07
N GLN A 88 4.61 -8.51 47.79
CA GLN A 88 4.48 -9.00 46.42
C GLN A 88 3.04 -8.69 45.93
N ARG A 89 2.92 -8.13 44.72
CA ARG A 89 1.66 -8.14 43.97
C ARG A 89 1.74 -9.28 42.97
N GLU A 90 1.09 -10.39 43.29
CA GLU A 90 0.78 -11.40 42.30
C GLU A 90 -0.11 -10.77 41.22
N VAL A 91 0.38 -10.78 39.98
CA VAL A 91 -0.46 -10.51 38.80
C VAL A 91 -0.87 -11.88 38.27
N ALA A 92 -2.14 -12.23 38.48
CA ALA A 92 -2.64 -13.56 38.13
C ALA A 92 -2.48 -13.85 36.63
N THR A 93 -1.96 -15.03 36.31
CA THR A 93 -1.88 -15.55 34.94
C THR A 93 -3.26 -16.01 34.44
N SER A 94 -3.45 -16.03 33.12
CA SER A 94 -4.77 -16.30 32.53
C SER A 94 -5.24 -17.73 32.78
N PRO A 95 -6.53 -17.96 33.11
CA PRO A 95 -7.16 -19.24 32.81
C PRO A 95 -7.23 -19.44 31.29
N ALA A 96 -7.08 -20.68 30.84
CA ALA A 96 -7.19 -21.03 29.42
C ALA A 96 -8.66 -21.12 28.97
N PRO A 97 -8.99 -20.89 27.68
CA PRO A 97 -10.31 -21.17 27.15
C PRO A 97 -10.62 -22.67 27.19
N ALA A 98 -11.68 -23.05 27.90
CA ALA A 98 -12.29 -24.39 27.77
C ALA A 98 -12.99 -24.50 26.39
N PRO A 99 -13.11 -25.71 25.80
CA PRO A 99 -13.54 -25.87 24.42
C PRO A 99 -15.01 -25.48 24.18
N SER A 100 -15.25 -24.78 23.07
CA SER A 100 -16.61 -24.58 22.54
C SER A 100 -17.19 -25.92 22.07
N PRO A 101 -18.50 -26.19 22.29
CA PRO A 101 -19.15 -27.40 21.83
C PRO A 101 -19.33 -27.45 20.30
N GLU A 102 -19.71 -28.63 19.81
CA GLU A 102 -19.63 -29.06 18.41
C GLU A 102 -20.43 -28.21 17.40
N ALA A 103 -19.95 -28.18 16.17
CA ALA A 103 -20.61 -27.53 15.06
C ALA A 103 -21.82 -28.35 14.55
N THR A 104 -23.03 -27.83 14.73
CA THR A 104 -24.23 -28.33 14.03
C THR A 104 -24.14 -27.97 12.55
N SER A 105 -23.45 -28.81 11.77
CA SER A 105 -23.41 -28.73 10.31
C SER A 105 -24.81 -28.86 9.71
N ARG A 106 -25.33 -27.79 9.13
CA ARG A 106 -26.46 -27.82 8.19
C ARG A 106 -26.05 -27.17 6.88
N ALA A 107 -25.51 -27.98 5.97
CA ALA A 107 -25.32 -27.59 4.58
C ALA A 107 -26.68 -27.39 3.89
N PRO A 108 -26.85 -26.38 3.02
CA PRO A 108 -27.95 -26.34 2.07
C PRO A 108 -27.81 -27.50 1.07
N ALA A 109 -28.86 -28.30 0.87
CA ALA A 109 -28.86 -29.33 -0.15
C ALA A 109 -29.16 -28.72 -1.54
N PRO A 110 -28.41 -29.05 -2.60
CA PRO A 110 -28.79 -28.70 -3.96
C PRO A 110 -29.98 -29.55 -4.41
N PRO A 111 -30.91 -29.02 -5.24
CA PRO A 111 -31.93 -29.82 -5.89
C PRO A 111 -31.29 -30.78 -6.92
N VAL A 112 -31.92 -31.94 -7.10
CA VAL A 112 -31.52 -32.95 -8.09
C VAL A 112 -32.46 -32.90 -9.30
N ASP A 113 -31.93 -32.48 -10.45
CA ASP A 113 -32.65 -32.57 -11.73
C ASP A 113 -32.38 -33.94 -12.39
N PRO A 114 -33.43 -34.67 -12.83
CA PRO A 114 -33.27 -35.98 -13.47
C PRO A 114 -32.97 -35.84 -14.97
N ALA A 115 -31.89 -36.47 -15.44
CA ALA A 115 -31.57 -36.57 -16.85
C ALA A 115 -32.39 -37.69 -17.55
N PRO A 116 -33.04 -37.41 -18.70
CA PRO A 116 -33.59 -38.43 -19.59
C PRO A 116 -32.62 -38.81 -20.72
N SER A 117 -32.74 -40.05 -21.22
CA SER A 117 -31.79 -40.68 -22.16
C SER A 117 -31.92 -40.23 -23.63
N SER A 118 -30.82 -40.37 -24.38
CA SER A 118 -30.74 -40.12 -25.82
C SER A 118 -31.46 -41.18 -26.68
N PRO A 119 -32.11 -40.79 -27.80
CA PRO A 119 -32.38 -41.67 -28.94
C PRO A 119 -31.27 -41.59 -30.01
N PRO A 120 -31.06 -42.63 -30.86
CA PRO A 120 -29.96 -42.65 -31.83
C PRO A 120 -30.36 -42.26 -33.28
N GLY A 121 -29.62 -41.29 -33.85
CA GLY A 121 -29.16 -41.29 -35.25
C GLY A 121 -30.11 -40.86 -36.38
N GLU A 122 -29.66 -39.90 -37.20
CA GLU A 122 -29.69 -40.00 -38.67
C GLU A 122 -28.64 -39.07 -39.33
N ARG A 123 -28.57 -39.03 -40.68
CA ARG A 123 -27.36 -38.61 -41.45
C ARG A 123 -27.52 -37.35 -42.32
N GLN A 124 -26.63 -36.36 -42.10
CA GLN A 124 -25.96 -35.52 -43.15
C GLN A 124 -26.89 -34.54 -43.95
N PRO A 125 -26.43 -33.48 -44.68
CA PRO A 125 -25.08 -32.92 -44.89
C PRO A 125 -24.84 -31.46 -44.41
N SER A 126 -23.54 -31.17 -44.27
CA SER A 126 -22.80 -29.92 -44.54
C SER A 126 -23.53 -28.57 -44.76
N SER A 127 -23.22 -27.59 -43.89
CA SER A 127 -22.97 -26.19 -44.27
C SER A 127 -22.14 -25.47 -43.18
N PRO A 128 -21.09 -24.69 -43.52
CA PRO A 128 -20.22 -24.05 -42.52
C PRO A 128 -20.70 -22.64 -42.10
N PRO A 129 -20.83 -22.35 -40.79
CA PRO A 129 -20.96 -20.96 -40.31
C PRO A 129 -19.61 -20.21 -40.35
N PRO A 130 -19.61 -18.87 -40.48
CA PRO A 130 -18.40 -18.11 -40.82
C PRO A 130 -17.49 -17.79 -39.62
N SER A 131 -16.18 -17.78 -39.87
CA SER A 131 -15.13 -17.47 -38.88
C SER A 131 -15.18 -16.01 -38.38
N ARG A 132 -15.57 -15.82 -37.12
CA ARG A 132 -15.34 -14.61 -36.30
C ARG A 132 -15.20 -15.06 -34.84
N THR A 133 -14.29 -14.56 -34.01
CA THR A 133 -13.21 -13.57 -34.17
C THR A 133 -11.85 -14.16 -33.79
N PRO A 134 -10.72 -13.57 -34.19
CA PRO A 134 -9.43 -13.93 -33.59
C PRO A 134 -9.44 -13.56 -32.10
N SER A 135 -9.15 -14.53 -31.23
CA SER A 135 -8.79 -14.24 -29.84
C SER A 135 -7.41 -13.59 -29.83
N ALA A 136 -7.38 -12.26 -29.96
CA ALA A 136 -6.18 -11.47 -29.89
C ALA A 136 -5.69 -11.38 -28.45
N SER A 137 -5.13 -12.48 -27.95
CA SER A 137 -4.14 -12.46 -26.87
C SER A 137 -2.91 -11.68 -27.37
N ALA A 138 -3.04 -10.36 -27.41
CA ALA A 138 -1.93 -9.46 -27.68
C ALA A 138 -0.82 -9.80 -26.66
N PRO A 139 0.40 -10.15 -27.11
CA PRO A 139 1.47 -10.50 -26.19
C PRO A 139 1.71 -9.30 -25.28
N GLN A 140 1.49 -9.46 -23.98
CA GLN A 140 1.80 -8.41 -23.00
C GLN A 140 3.32 -8.20 -23.06
N ARG A 141 3.77 -7.16 -23.79
CA ARG A 141 5.17 -6.71 -23.80
C ARG A 141 5.60 -6.57 -22.34
N THR A 142 6.54 -7.39 -21.89
CA THR A 142 7.08 -7.30 -20.53
C THR A 142 7.61 -5.89 -20.32
N PRO A 143 7.02 -5.07 -19.43
CA PRO A 143 7.41 -3.68 -19.30
C PRO A 143 8.70 -3.60 -18.46
N ALA A 144 9.82 -3.63 -19.17
CA ALA A 144 11.18 -3.68 -18.60
C ALA A 144 11.93 -2.33 -18.66
N ALA A 145 11.27 -1.28 -19.18
CA ALA A 145 11.80 0.07 -19.25
C ALA A 145 10.90 1.03 -18.47
N THR A 146 11.52 2.02 -17.81
CA THR A 146 10.84 3.11 -17.11
C THR A 146 10.43 4.25 -18.04
N GLU A 147 10.79 4.23 -19.33
CA GLU A 147 10.34 5.21 -20.33
C GLU A 147 9.99 4.52 -21.68
N ASP A 148 8.86 4.91 -22.28
CA ASP A 148 8.42 4.54 -23.63
C ASP A 148 7.83 5.79 -24.31
N GLY A 149 8.63 6.40 -25.20
CA GLY A 149 8.23 7.61 -25.94
C GLY A 149 7.96 8.82 -25.02
N PRO A 150 6.72 9.35 -24.96
CA PRO A 150 6.35 10.46 -24.08
C PRO A 150 5.99 10.03 -22.65
N LEU A 151 5.98 8.73 -22.34
CA LEU A 151 5.53 8.16 -21.06
C LEU A 151 6.73 7.68 -20.22
N TRP A 152 6.81 8.09 -18.96
CA TRP A 152 7.81 7.65 -17.98
C TRP A 152 7.14 7.22 -16.67
N SER A 153 7.76 6.30 -15.92
CA SER A 153 7.26 5.82 -14.63
C SER A 153 8.36 5.48 -13.62
N ASP A 154 8.00 5.50 -12.33
CA ASP A 154 8.84 5.05 -11.21
C ASP A 154 7.99 4.40 -10.09
N GLY A 155 8.62 3.55 -9.27
CA GLY A 155 7.98 2.77 -8.20
C GLY A 155 8.70 2.92 -6.86
N SER A 156 8.02 3.47 -5.87
CA SER A 156 8.58 3.74 -4.53
C SER A 156 7.64 3.31 -3.39
N VAL A 157 8.21 2.82 -2.29
CA VAL A 157 7.47 2.63 -1.04
C VAL A 157 7.41 4.00 -0.33
N ASP A 158 6.24 4.36 0.20
CA ASP A 158 6.04 5.65 0.83
C ASP A 158 6.83 5.76 2.16
N PRO A 159 7.61 6.83 2.39
CA PRO A 159 8.42 6.97 3.60
C PRO A 159 7.61 7.16 4.89
N HIS A 160 6.27 7.29 4.82
CA HIS A 160 5.38 7.31 5.98
C HIS A 160 4.76 5.93 6.29
N SER A 161 5.21 4.87 5.60
CA SER A 161 4.98 3.47 5.99
C SER A 161 5.56 3.18 7.38
N ASN A 162 5.07 2.14 8.06
CA ASN A 162 5.42 1.83 9.46
C ASN A 162 5.48 0.31 9.72
N ASP A 163 5.74 -0.08 10.97
CA ASP A 163 5.88 -1.47 11.45
C ASP A 163 4.79 -2.46 10.96
N PHE A 164 3.57 -2.01 10.63
CA PHE A 164 2.43 -2.88 10.33
C PHE A 164 1.70 -2.55 9.01
N TRP A 165 2.07 -1.46 8.34
CA TRP A 165 1.32 -0.92 7.21
C TRP A 165 2.24 -0.14 6.27
N ALA A 166 2.02 -0.30 4.98
CA ALA A 166 2.77 0.42 3.96
C ALA A 166 1.89 0.87 2.78
N GLN A 167 2.40 1.85 2.06
CA GLN A 167 1.84 2.31 0.79
C GLN A 167 2.92 2.20 -0.29
N SER A 168 2.55 1.65 -1.45
CA SER A 168 3.41 1.59 -2.63
C SER A 168 2.88 2.52 -3.73
N ASN A 169 3.70 3.49 -4.08
CA ASN A 169 3.42 4.58 -5.01
C ASN A 169 4.00 4.28 -6.40
N VAL A 170 3.16 4.31 -7.43
CA VAL A 170 3.56 4.36 -8.85
C VAL A 170 3.43 5.80 -9.33
N THR A 171 4.56 6.44 -9.59
CA THR A 171 4.63 7.76 -10.20
C THR A 171 4.63 7.62 -11.73
N LEU A 172 3.86 8.44 -12.42
CA LEU A 172 3.70 8.45 -13.86
C LEU A 172 3.89 9.86 -14.42
N LYS A 173 4.70 10.01 -15.46
CA LYS A 173 4.87 11.27 -16.20
C LYS A 173 4.47 11.05 -17.65
N ASN A 174 3.65 11.95 -18.20
CA ASN A 174 3.25 11.90 -19.59
C ASN A 174 3.43 13.28 -20.24
N ARG A 175 4.24 13.32 -21.29
CA ARG A 175 4.52 14.53 -22.11
C ARG A 175 3.42 14.80 -23.16
N GLU A 176 2.51 13.86 -23.35
CA GLU A 176 1.37 13.91 -24.29
C GLU A 176 0.07 13.49 -23.57
N GLN A 177 -1.09 13.95 -24.04
CA GLN A 177 -2.38 13.54 -23.46
C GLN A 177 -2.67 12.06 -23.75
N LEU A 178 -2.99 11.29 -22.71
CA LEU A 178 -3.34 9.87 -22.87
C LEU A 178 -4.85 9.69 -23.03
N THR A 179 -5.26 8.87 -23.99
CA THR A 179 -6.67 8.51 -24.27
C THR A 179 -7.05 7.14 -23.70
N ALA A 180 -6.07 6.35 -23.29
CA ALA A 180 -6.24 5.15 -22.45
C ALA A 180 -5.08 5.06 -21.47
N LEU A 181 -5.33 4.57 -20.26
CA LEU A 181 -4.33 4.27 -19.25
C LEU A 181 -4.79 3.06 -18.42
N THR A 182 -3.92 2.08 -18.22
CA THR A 182 -4.07 1.02 -17.21
C THR A 182 -2.81 0.97 -16.37
N VAL A 183 -2.94 1.13 -15.05
CA VAL A 183 -1.85 0.96 -14.08
C VAL A 183 -2.14 -0.30 -13.27
N ARG A 184 -1.22 -1.27 -13.26
CA ARG A 184 -1.31 -2.52 -12.50
C ARG A 184 -0.13 -2.63 -11.55
N LEU A 185 -0.40 -2.54 -10.25
CA LEU A 185 0.55 -2.69 -9.15
C LEU A 185 0.38 -4.08 -8.52
N ARG A 186 1.48 -4.83 -8.33
CA ARG A 186 1.48 -6.17 -7.70
C ARG A 186 2.43 -6.20 -6.51
N ILE A 187 1.87 -6.18 -5.31
CA ILE A 187 2.59 -6.27 -4.01
C ILE A 187 2.80 -7.74 -3.68
N ALA A 188 4.02 -8.16 -3.33
CA ALA A 188 4.33 -9.54 -2.95
C ALA A 188 3.73 -9.91 -1.59
N GLN A 189 3.06 -11.06 -1.50
CA GLN A 189 2.65 -11.63 -0.21
C GLN A 189 3.88 -12.17 0.52
N THR A 190 4.43 -11.38 1.43
CA THR A 190 5.60 -11.74 2.26
C THR A 190 5.24 -11.97 3.73
N GLY A 191 3.94 -12.04 4.05
CA GLY A 191 3.41 -12.12 5.42
C GLY A 191 2.43 -10.98 5.69
N GLY A 192 1.21 -11.32 6.12
CA GLY A 192 0.14 -10.40 6.51
C GLY A 192 -0.40 -9.45 5.43
N VAL A 193 0.10 -9.48 4.19
CA VAL A 193 -0.23 -8.47 3.17
C VAL A 193 -1.71 -8.52 2.83
N SER A 194 -2.44 -7.44 3.14
CA SER A 194 -3.87 -7.30 2.83
C SER A 194 -4.26 -5.84 2.58
N GLY A 195 -5.18 -5.59 1.65
CA GLY A 195 -5.44 -4.23 1.15
C GLY A 195 -6.32 -3.39 2.07
N THR A 196 -5.79 -2.27 2.58
CA THR A 196 -6.54 -1.30 3.39
C THR A 196 -7.16 -0.17 2.56
N GLY A 197 -6.65 0.10 1.36
CA GLY A 197 -7.15 1.18 0.53
C GLY A 197 -6.34 1.45 -0.74
N ALA A 198 -6.75 2.47 -1.47
CA ALA A 198 -6.08 2.93 -2.68
C ALA A 198 -6.27 4.45 -2.84
N TRP A 199 -5.28 5.12 -3.42
CA TRP A 199 -5.33 6.55 -3.72
C TRP A 199 -4.80 6.86 -5.13
N ARG A 200 -5.18 8.00 -5.70
CA ARG A 200 -4.54 8.58 -6.89
C ARG A 200 -4.71 10.09 -6.92
N SER A 201 -3.79 10.77 -7.61
CA SER A 201 -3.85 12.23 -7.84
C SER A 201 -4.84 12.64 -8.95
N LEU A 202 -5.24 11.69 -9.81
CA LEU A 202 -6.23 11.90 -10.88
C LEU A 202 -7.67 11.67 -10.37
N PRO A 203 -8.71 12.24 -11.01
CA PRO A 203 -10.07 12.20 -10.49
C PRO A 203 -10.62 10.78 -10.28
N GLU A 204 -11.15 10.51 -9.08
CA GLU A 204 -11.76 9.25 -8.65
C GLU A 204 -12.67 8.65 -9.73
N GLY A 205 -13.63 9.47 -10.20
CA GLY A 205 -14.69 9.06 -11.12
C GLY A 205 -14.24 8.65 -12.51
N ASP A 206 -13.03 9.01 -12.95
CA ASP A 206 -12.50 8.72 -14.29
C ASP A 206 -11.93 7.30 -14.42
N PHE A 207 -11.71 6.62 -13.30
CA PHE A 207 -11.10 5.29 -13.25
C PHE A 207 -12.05 4.23 -12.70
N THR A 208 -11.91 3.00 -13.18
CA THR A 208 -12.36 1.78 -12.50
C THR A 208 -11.16 1.20 -11.74
N LEU A 209 -11.35 0.80 -10.49
CA LEU A 209 -10.34 0.12 -9.68
C LEU A 209 -10.82 -1.31 -9.37
N THR A 210 -9.94 -2.28 -9.54
CA THR A 210 -10.06 -3.60 -8.92
C THR A 210 -8.90 -3.86 -7.96
N VAL A 211 -9.19 -4.57 -6.86
CA VAL A 211 -8.19 -5.08 -5.92
C VAL A 211 -8.47 -6.56 -5.71
N ALA A 212 -7.47 -7.42 -5.90
CA ALA A 212 -7.60 -8.87 -5.81
C ALA A 212 -6.29 -9.54 -5.39
N GLU A 213 -6.36 -10.77 -4.89
CA GLU A 213 -5.17 -11.61 -4.69
C GLU A 213 -4.96 -12.54 -5.90
N GLU A 214 -3.80 -12.44 -6.55
CA GLU A 214 -3.43 -13.19 -7.75
C GLU A 214 -2.01 -13.74 -7.62
N ASP A 215 -1.82 -15.06 -7.79
CA ASP A 215 -0.52 -15.74 -7.86
C ASP A 215 0.44 -15.47 -6.67
N GLY A 216 -0.09 -15.18 -5.47
CA GLY A 216 0.71 -14.77 -4.31
C GLY A 216 1.03 -13.26 -4.26
N PHE A 217 0.24 -12.43 -4.95
CA PHE A 217 0.37 -10.98 -4.95
C PHE A 217 -0.97 -10.31 -4.65
N LEU A 218 -0.95 -9.24 -3.86
CA LEU A 218 -2.05 -8.29 -3.77
C LEU A 218 -1.95 -7.33 -4.97
N VAL A 219 -2.96 -7.34 -5.83
CA VAL A 219 -2.96 -6.68 -7.13
C VAL A 219 -3.99 -5.55 -7.15
N TYR A 220 -3.53 -4.33 -7.41
CA TYR A 220 -4.35 -3.16 -7.69
C TYR A 220 -4.31 -2.88 -9.19
N THR A 221 -5.46 -2.77 -9.84
CA THR A 221 -5.54 -2.34 -11.25
C THR A 221 -6.47 -1.15 -11.39
N TRP A 222 -5.92 0.01 -11.79
CA TRP A 222 -6.67 1.19 -12.18
C TRP A 222 -6.75 1.27 -13.70
N THR A 223 -7.96 1.29 -14.25
CA THR A 223 -8.22 1.43 -15.69
C THR A 223 -9.01 2.70 -15.96
N LEU A 224 -8.50 3.56 -16.84
CA LEU A 224 -9.20 4.75 -17.31
C LEU A 224 -10.48 4.36 -18.07
N LYS A 225 -11.60 5.00 -17.75
CA LYS A 225 -12.89 4.75 -18.41
C LYS A 225 -12.90 5.34 -19.82
N GLU A 226 -13.64 4.70 -20.73
CA GLU A 226 -13.79 5.16 -22.11
C GLU A 226 -14.27 6.62 -22.18
N GLY A 227 -13.70 7.38 -23.13
CA GLY A 227 -14.00 8.81 -23.31
C GLY A 227 -13.38 9.75 -22.26
N ARG A 228 -12.65 9.23 -21.26
CA ARG A 228 -11.81 10.03 -20.35
C ARG A 228 -10.39 10.17 -20.92
N THR A 229 -9.64 11.13 -20.41
CA THR A 229 -8.24 11.38 -20.80
C THR A 229 -7.38 11.69 -19.57
N VAL A 230 -6.08 11.45 -19.68
CA VAL A 230 -5.10 11.90 -18.68
C VAL A 230 -4.31 13.07 -19.29
N PRO A 231 -4.43 14.29 -18.74
CA PRO A 231 -3.72 15.45 -19.26
C PRO A 231 -2.19 15.33 -19.08
N VAL A 232 -1.43 16.14 -19.82
CA VAL A 232 0.04 16.25 -19.69
C VAL A 232 0.39 16.64 -18.25
N GLY A 233 1.34 15.91 -17.63
CA GLY A 233 1.73 16.18 -16.25
C GLY A 233 2.49 15.05 -15.54
N GLU A 234 2.44 15.10 -14.22
CA GLU A 234 2.95 14.11 -13.28
C GLU A 234 1.80 13.68 -12.36
N TRP A 235 1.61 12.36 -12.24
CA TRP A 235 0.48 11.74 -11.55
C TRP A 235 0.97 10.57 -10.69
N VAL A 236 0.26 10.26 -9.61
CA VAL A 236 0.60 9.16 -8.70
C VAL A 236 -0.62 8.27 -8.49
N PHE A 237 -0.39 6.96 -8.48
CA PHE A 237 -1.33 5.92 -8.07
C PHE A 237 -0.72 5.15 -6.90
N ALA A 238 -1.49 4.85 -5.86
CA ALA A 238 -0.97 4.27 -4.63
C ALA A 238 -1.86 3.14 -4.09
N GLY A 239 -1.26 1.96 -3.86
CA GLY A 239 -1.89 0.85 -3.15
C GLY A 239 -1.48 0.85 -1.68
N GLN A 240 -2.44 0.77 -0.76
CA GLN A 240 -2.24 0.81 0.69
C GLN A 240 -2.61 -0.54 1.32
N TYR A 241 -1.72 -1.12 2.11
CA TYR A 241 -1.85 -2.47 2.65
C TYR A 241 -1.25 -2.61 4.06
N ASP A 242 -1.91 -3.41 4.89
CA ASP A 242 -1.34 -3.95 6.14
C ASP A 242 -0.30 -5.02 5.78
N HIS A 243 0.62 -5.34 6.69
CA HIS A 243 1.55 -6.47 6.57
C HIS A 243 1.97 -7.02 7.95
N ASP A 244 2.60 -8.20 7.96
CA ASP A 244 3.22 -8.75 9.17
C ASP A 244 4.29 -7.80 9.72
N ARG A 245 4.50 -7.84 11.04
CA ARG A 245 5.25 -6.80 11.75
C ARG A 245 6.73 -6.72 11.35
N GLY A 246 7.14 -5.57 10.83
CA GLY A 246 8.53 -5.20 10.57
C GLY A 246 8.68 -4.36 9.29
N GLY A 247 9.92 -4.15 8.85
CA GLY A 247 10.18 -3.62 7.50
C GLY A 247 9.90 -4.70 6.46
N ARG A 248 8.91 -4.48 5.59
CA ARG A 248 8.53 -5.44 4.54
C ARG A 248 9.50 -5.38 3.35
N ASP A 249 9.96 -6.53 2.84
CA ASP A 249 10.80 -6.58 1.63
C ASP A 249 9.98 -6.32 0.35
N ALA A 250 10.17 -5.15 -0.24
CA ALA A 250 9.53 -4.73 -1.48
C ALA A 250 10.25 -5.21 -2.77
N GLY A 251 11.39 -5.91 -2.67
CA GLY A 251 12.18 -6.31 -3.84
C GLY A 251 11.48 -7.25 -4.84
N ALA A 252 10.38 -7.89 -4.42
CA ALA A 252 9.52 -8.73 -5.27
C ALA A 252 8.26 -8.00 -5.80
N ASP A 253 8.02 -6.76 -5.37
CA ASP A 253 6.93 -5.93 -5.88
C ASP A 253 7.27 -5.43 -7.28
N ARG A 254 6.25 -5.26 -8.11
CA ARG A 254 6.40 -4.64 -9.43
C ARG A 254 5.13 -3.95 -9.88
N TYR A 255 5.31 -2.99 -10.78
CA TYR A 255 4.21 -2.34 -11.46
C TYR A 255 4.37 -2.42 -12.98
N ALA A 256 3.24 -2.35 -13.67
CA ALA A 256 3.14 -2.31 -15.12
C ALA A 256 2.13 -1.23 -15.52
N VAL A 257 2.48 -0.40 -16.48
CA VAL A 257 1.60 0.63 -17.03
C VAL A 257 1.50 0.47 -18.54
N THR A 258 0.28 0.46 -19.06
CA THR A 258 0.02 0.57 -20.51
C THR A 258 -0.83 1.79 -20.78
N ALA A 259 -0.53 2.50 -21.87
CA ALA A 259 -1.27 3.70 -22.26
C ALA A 259 -1.42 3.82 -23.77
N ALA A 260 -2.33 4.70 -24.20
CA ALA A 260 -2.47 5.09 -25.60
C ALA A 260 -2.43 6.62 -25.75
N HIS A 261 -1.77 7.09 -26.81
CA HIS A 261 -1.84 8.47 -27.30
C HIS A 261 -2.02 8.44 -28.82
N GLY A 262 -3.12 9.00 -29.32
CA GLY A 262 -3.49 8.89 -30.74
C GLY A 262 -3.62 7.42 -31.16
N SER A 263 -2.80 6.99 -32.12
CA SER A 263 -2.69 5.59 -32.55
C SER A 263 -1.53 4.81 -31.91
N ALA A 264 -0.70 5.45 -31.07
CA ALA A 264 0.45 4.81 -30.44
C ALA A 264 0.07 4.11 -29.13
N GLN A 265 0.62 2.92 -28.91
CA GLN A 265 0.52 2.17 -27.64
C GLN A 265 1.88 2.15 -26.93
N LEU A 266 1.89 2.60 -25.68
CA LEU A 266 3.06 2.81 -24.83
C LEU A 266 3.01 1.83 -23.64
N SER A 267 4.17 1.35 -23.18
CA SER A 267 4.25 0.39 -22.08
C SER A 267 5.50 0.58 -21.23
N VAL A 268 5.34 0.95 -19.96
CA VAL A 268 6.43 1.19 -18.99
C VAL A 268 6.22 0.41 -17.69
N GLY A 269 7.28 0.17 -16.93
CA GLY A 269 7.21 -0.66 -15.72
C GLY A 269 8.53 -0.72 -14.94
N GLY A 270 8.45 -1.29 -13.74
CA GLY A 270 9.59 -1.40 -12.83
C GLY A 270 9.27 -2.19 -11.56
N GLY A 271 10.29 -2.38 -10.73
CA GLY A 271 10.15 -2.90 -9.37
C GLY A 271 9.95 -1.79 -8.34
N PHE A 272 10.13 -2.13 -7.06
CA PHE A 272 10.20 -1.19 -5.95
C PHE A 272 11.52 -1.39 -5.20
N ALA A 273 12.14 -0.29 -4.75
CA ALA A 273 13.32 -0.37 -3.90
C ALA A 273 12.94 -0.79 -2.46
N ALA A 274 13.79 -1.59 -1.81
CA ALA A 274 13.62 -1.92 -0.41
C ALA A 274 13.88 -0.69 0.48
N ALA A 275 13.11 -0.55 1.56
CA ALA A 275 13.24 0.56 2.50
C ALA A 275 14.41 0.36 3.48
N GLY A 276 15.66 0.48 3.02
CA GLY A 276 16.82 0.29 3.91
C GLY A 276 18.22 0.28 3.31
N ASP A 277 18.63 1.36 2.62
CA ASP A 277 20.05 1.60 2.24
C ASP A 277 20.51 3.05 2.58
N GLY A 278 19.91 3.65 3.62
CA GLY A 278 20.31 4.95 4.18
C GLY A 278 21.15 4.77 5.45
N SER A 279 22.47 4.95 5.33
CA SER A 279 23.42 5.01 6.47
C SER A 279 23.69 6.43 6.94
#